data_AF-A0A8J9RG56-F1
#
_entry.id   AF-A0A8J9RG56-F1
#
_cell.length_a   1.000
_cell.length_b   1.000
_cell.length_c   1.000
_cell.angle_alpha   90.00
_cell.angle_beta   90.00
_cell.angle_gamma   90.00
#
_symmetry.space_group_name_H-M   'P 1'
#
loop_
_entity.id
_entity.type
_entity.pdbx_description
1 polymer ?
#
loop_
_entity_poly.entity_id
_entity_poly.type
_entity_poly.pdbx_seq_one_letter_code
_entity_poly.pdbx_strand_id
1 'polypeptide(L)'
;MRWGSLLTLALALALADSTAAAPPGLQGFIRVSNGSFVDEQCHEYLPFGWNRQETPWSTPWTVWVNLNEEAANAASSLTDGESALDPSVQNNVVSLFQEANTCGFNVIRLFALGQDVNHQLQLAPGRYNESYFRGIDFLLAVAGMHSVKAIVNTLDNWLDPEVGGGKNQYLAWAGIDPEYEDTFWTSKKVRDMIKDHYTVLVNRRNVFTGKLYKDDDTILAWDIYNEPRCPASQIGTGCPSAITAFYRDLSAYMKHVDPNHLVTTGEEGFFELSSGEADADPSGIPENVLSAGRYWSAKIGQDFQAQCDLPSIDYCTIHMWPDNWESTDPMFPHTWIEAHEAVSAAMGKPLVLEEFGKGKGKNVTYAAVYDTLQDSSLHNGSFKGVLFWRWGQDSVEGGGTDFNIVQTGDPTFQLILNASAHIKPFLGRSVPGCNPKPPVTAFG
;
A
#
# COMPACT_ATOMS: atom_id res chain seq x y z
N MET A 1 21.07 -4.97 -49.57
CA MET A 1 20.11 -4.24 -48.71
C MET A 1 20.00 -5.04 -47.42
N ARG A 2 20.86 -4.77 -46.43
CA ARG A 2 20.68 -3.85 -45.29
C ARG A 2 19.52 -4.24 -44.34
N TRP A 3 19.92 -4.81 -43.19
CA TRP A 3 19.40 -4.74 -41.79
C TRP A 3 17.91 -5.10 -41.52
N GLY A 4 17.55 -5.77 -40.43
CA GLY A 4 18.26 -5.87 -39.15
C GLY A 4 17.81 -7.04 -38.27
N SER A 5 18.74 -7.36 -37.38
CA SER A 5 18.74 -8.35 -36.33
C SER A 5 17.65 -8.09 -35.28
N LEU A 6 16.85 -9.12 -34.97
CA LEU A 6 16.15 -9.20 -33.71
C LEU A 6 17.19 -9.53 -32.63
N LEU A 7 17.52 -8.55 -31.79
CA LEU A 7 18.24 -8.80 -30.54
C LEU A 7 17.31 -9.60 -29.63
N THR A 8 17.59 -10.89 -29.48
CA THR A 8 17.22 -11.62 -28.27
C THR A 8 18.13 -11.13 -27.14
N LEU A 9 17.59 -10.28 -26.26
CA LEU A 9 18.24 -9.97 -24.99
C LEU A 9 18.17 -11.24 -24.13
N ALA A 10 19.20 -12.08 -24.21
CA ALA A 10 19.43 -13.10 -23.21
C ALA A 10 19.88 -12.40 -21.93
N LEU A 11 18.92 -12.12 -21.04
CA LEU A 11 19.21 -11.67 -19.68
C LEU A 11 19.93 -12.84 -18.98
N ALA A 12 21.25 -12.73 -18.83
CA ALA A 12 21.97 -13.63 -17.96
C ALA A 12 21.49 -13.37 -16.53
N LEU A 13 20.71 -14.29 -15.96
CA LEU A 13 20.43 -14.32 -14.52
C LEU A 13 21.76 -14.51 -13.80
N ALA A 14 22.36 -13.41 -13.36
CA ALA A 14 23.27 -13.46 -12.24
C ALA A 14 22.41 -13.75 -11.01
N LEU A 15 22.57 -14.93 -10.42
CA LEU A 15 22.12 -15.19 -9.06
C LEU A 15 22.80 -14.12 -8.19
N ALA A 16 22.03 -13.14 -7.74
CA ALA A 16 22.50 -12.18 -6.77
C ALA A 16 22.91 -12.97 -5.53
N ASP A 17 24.17 -12.84 -5.14
CA ASP A 17 24.71 -13.44 -3.93
C ASP A 17 23.87 -12.92 -2.74
N SER A 18 23.12 -13.81 -2.07
CA SER A 18 22.18 -13.48 -0.98
C SER A 18 22.87 -13.00 0.30
N THR A 19 24.16 -12.66 0.20
CA THR A 19 25.03 -12.19 1.27
C THR A 19 25.42 -10.72 1.13
N ALA A 20 25.06 -10.06 0.02
CA ALA A 20 25.28 -8.62 -0.13
C ALA A 20 24.35 -7.85 0.82
N ALA A 21 24.91 -7.00 1.67
CA ALA A 21 24.13 -6.09 2.50
C ALA A 21 23.23 -5.23 1.61
N ALA A 22 21.97 -5.03 2.02
CA ALA A 22 21.03 -4.17 1.31
C ALA A 22 21.67 -2.78 1.08
N PRO A 23 21.39 -2.09 -0.03
CA PRO A 23 21.89 -0.74 -0.27
C PRO A 23 21.56 0.20 0.91
N PRO A 24 22.39 1.23 1.17
CA PRO A 24 22.03 2.30 2.12
C PRO A 24 20.64 2.87 1.83
N GLY A 25 19.83 3.11 2.87
CA GLY A 25 18.41 3.46 2.76
C GLY A 25 17.45 2.27 2.76
N LEU A 26 17.94 1.02 2.65
CA LEU A 26 17.10 -0.20 2.69
C LEU A 26 17.36 -1.10 3.90
N GLN A 27 18.28 -0.71 4.78
CA GLN A 27 18.71 -1.50 5.94
C GLN A 27 17.87 -1.21 7.18
N GLY A 28 17.48 -2.24 7.92
CA GLY A 28 16.79 -2.09 9.21
C GLY A 28 15.44 -1.40 9.09
N PHE A 29 14.93 -0.93 10.24
CA PHE A 29 13.63 -0.25 10.29
C PHE A 29 13.71 1.14 9.68
N ILE A 30 12.78 1.45 8.79
CA ILE A 30 12.61 2.80 8.26
C ILE A 30 11.85 3.66 9.28
N ARG A 31 12.31 4.90 9.46
CA ARG A 31 11.74 5.89 10.38
C ARG A 31 11.42 7.18 9.63
N VAL A 32 10.65 8.07 10.23
CA VAL A 32 10.49 9.44 9.76
C VAL A 32 11.38 10.38 10.56
N SER A 33 12.16 11.21 9.87
CA SER A 33 13.00 12.25 10.47
C SER A 33 13.02 13.47 9.56
N ASN A 34 12.68 14.64 10.11
CA ASN A 34 12.67 15.91 9.39
C ASN A 34 11.89 15.85 8.05
N GLY A 35 10.73 15.18 8.05
CA GLY A 35 9.88 15.06 6.86
C GLY A 35 10.36 14.06 5.79
N SER A 36 11.43 13.30 6.05
CA SER A 36 11.92 12.23 5.17
C SER A 36 11.82 10.86 5.82
N PHE A 37 11.63 9.83 5.00
CA PHE A 37 11.88 8.45 5.43
C PHE A 37 13.39 8.19 5.48
N VAL A 38 13.86 7.54 6.53
CA VAL A 38 15.28 7.25 6.75
C VAL A 38 15.51 5.86 7.30
N ASP A 39 16.62 5.24 6.92
CA ASP A 39 17.14 4.05 7.61
C ASP A 39 17.71 4.41 9.00
N GLU A 40 18.14 3.40 9.75
CA GLU A 40 18.71 3.57 11.09
C GLU A 40 20.02 4.38 11.10
N GLN A 41 20.67 4.55 9.94
CA GLN A 41 21.88 5.34 9.75
C GLN A 41 21.61 6.71 9.12
N CYS A 42 20.34 7.14 9.10
CA CYS A 42 19.90 8.44 8.58
C CYS A 42 20.10 8.62 7.07
N HIS A 43 20.15 7.54 6.31
CA HIS A 43 20.10 7.60 4.86
C HIS A 43 18.65 7.59 4.37
N GLU A 44 18.35 8.47 3.42
CA GLU A 44 17.02 8.65 2.88
C GLU A 44 16.53 7.39 2.16
N TYR A 45 15.30 7.01 2.49
CA TYR A 45 14.52 6.01 1.78
C TYR A 45 13.41 6.72 1.00
N LEU A 46 13.15 6.27 -0.23
CA LEU A 46 12.06 6.79 -1.07
C LEU A 46 11.23 5.58 -1.52
N PRO A 47 10.01 5.39 -0.99
CA PRO A 47 9.14 4.30 -1.41
C PRO A 47 8.81 4.45 -2.91
N PHE A 48 9.25 3.50 -3.71
CA PHE A 48 8.91 3.45 -5.13
C PHE A 48 8.59 2.02 -5.51
N GLY A 49 7.35 1.77 -5.89
CA GLY A 49 6.96 0.41 -6.19
C GLY A 49 5.54 0.27 -6.67
N TRP A 50 4.86 -0.78 -6.22
CA TRP A 50 3.60 -1.19 -6.80
C TRP A 50 2.63 -1.70 -5.75
N ASN A 51 1.36 -1.66 -6.12
CA ASN A 51 0.31 -2.37 -5.41
C ASN A 51 0.14 -3.75 -6.03
N ARG A 52 -0.17 -4.71 -5.18
CA ARG A 52 -0.78 -5.95 -5.62
C ARG A 52 -1.94 -6.29 -4.69
N GLN A 53 -3.03 -5.53 -4.86
CA GLN A 53 -4.33 -5.90 -4.32
C GLN A 53 -5.01 -6.92 -5.23
N GLU A 54 -5.85 -7.72 -4.62
CA GLU A 54 -6.57 -8.84 -5.19
C GLU A 54 -8.01 -8.38 -5.39
N THR A 55 -8.40 -8.09 -6.63
CA THR A 55 -9.72 -7.52 -6.92
C THR A 55 -10.78 -8.63 -6.88
N PRO A 56 -11.85 -8.51 -6.07
CA PRO A 56 -12.97 -9.46 -6.05
C PRO A 56 -13.78 -9.50 -7.36
N TRP A 57 -13.62 -8.50 -8.22
CA TRP A 57 -14.53 -8.18 -9.32
C TRP A 57 -14.25 -8.92 -10.64
N SER A 58 -13.31 -9.87 -10.68
CA SER A 58 -13.14 -10.65 -11.90
C SER A 58 -14.25 -11.69 -12.01
N THR A 59 -14.95 -11.66 -13.14
CA THR A 59 -16.04 -12.56 -13.50
C THR A 59 -15.78 -14.04 -13.15
N PRO A 60 -16.82 -14.90 -13.03
CA PRO A 60 -16.65 -16.34 -12.72
C PRO A 60 -15.75 -17.14 -13.67
N TRP A 61 -15.26 -16.50 -14.74
CA TRP A 61 -14.48 -17.09 -15.83
C TRP A 61 -13.04 -16.56 -15.92
N THR A 62 -12.62 -15.65 -15.04
CA THR A 62 -11.23 -15.16 -15.03
C THR A 62 -10.52 -15.65 -13.77
N VAL A 63 -9.73 -16.70 -13.93
CA VAL A 63 -8.84 -17.24 -12.88
C VAL A 63 -7.61 -16.33 -12.82
N TRP A 64 -7.69 -15.23 -12.09
CA TRP A 64 -6.47 -14.53 -11.66
C TRP A 64 -6.00 -15.22 -10.39
N VAL A 65 -4.87 -15.92 -10.45
CA VAL A 65 -4.26 -16.46 -9.24
C VAL A 65 -3.71 -15.28 -8.45
N ASN A 66 -4.30 -15.06 -7.28
CA ASN A 66 -4.06 -13.90 -6.43
C ASN A 66 -2.68 -14.01 -5.74
N LEU A 67 -1.98 -12.92 -5.45
CA LEU A 67 -0.59 -13.00 -4.96
C LEU A 67 -0.47 -13.74 -3.61
N ASN A 68 -1.40 -13.52 -2.69
CA ASN A 68 -1.49 -14.25 -1.43
C ASN A 68 -1.88 -15.71 -1.65
N GLU A 69 -2.67 -16.03 -2.68
CA GLU A 69 -3.01 -17.41 -3.04
C GLU A 69 -1.82 -18.13 -3.68
N GLU A 70 -1.13 -17.49 -4.64
CA GLU A 70 0.14 -17.94 -5.22
C GLU A 70 1.17 -18.20 -4.11
N ALA A 71 1.26 -17.28 -3.14
CA ALA A 71 2.14 -17.41 -2.00
C ALA A 71 1.70 -18.53 -1.04
N ALA A 72 0.41 -18.68 -0.75
CA ALA A 72 -0.10 -19.76 0.09
C ALA A 72 0.13 -21.14 -0.57
N ASN A 73 -0.09 -21.23 -1.89
CA ASN A 73 0.19 -22.42 -2.68
C ASN A 73 1.69 -22.75 -2.66
N ALA A 74 2.56 -21.75 -2.88
CA ALA A 74 4.00 -21.92 -2.74
C ALA A 74 4.40 -22.39 -1.34
N ALA A 75 3.89 -21.73 -0.30
CA ALA A 75 4.17 -22.05 1.10
C ALA A 75 3.67 -23.44 1.50
N SER A 76 2.60 -23.95 0.91
CA SER A 76 2.04 -25.29 1.20
C SER A 76 2.97 -26.43 0.78
N SER A 77 3.87 -26.17 -0.17
CA SER A 77 4.88 -27.14 -0.63
C SER A 77 6.12 -27.21 0.26
N LEU A 78 6.23 -26.33 1.26
CA LEU A 78 7.42 -26.15 2.10
C LEU A 78 7.16 -26.52 3.56
N THR A 79 8.16 -27.12 4.19
CA THR A 79 8.18 -27.36 5.64
C THR A 79 8.70 -26.14 6.41
N ASP A 80 8.43 -26.09 7.72
CA ASP A 80 8.83 -24.94 8.56
C ASP A 80 10.36 -24.80 8.63
N GLY A 81 10.84 -23.58 8.40
CA GLY A 81 12.28 -23.29 8.34
C GLY A 81 12.97 -23.76 7.05
N GLU A 82 12.26 -24.38 6.09
CA GLU A 82 12.79 -24.51 4.73
C GLU A 82 12.95 -23.14 4.09
N SER A 83 14.06 -22.96 3.39
CA SER A 83 14.35 -21.68 2.77
C SER A 83 13.41 -21.45 1.60
N ALA A 84 12.73 -20.31 1.59
CA ALA A 84 12.05 -19.79 0.41
C ALA A 84 13.01 -19.58 -0.79
N LEU A 85 14.34 -19.69 -0.56
CA LEU A 85 15.42 -19.62 -1.56
C LEU A 85 15.91 -20.98 -2.05
N ASP A 86 15.32 -22.12 -1.65
CA ASP A 86 15.72 -23.37 -2.29
C ASP A 86 15.51 -23.19 -3.81
N PRO A 87 16.56 -23.31 -4.65
CA PRO A 87 16.44 -23.11 -6.09
C PRO A 87 15.38 -23.99 -6.76
N SER A 88 14.91 -25.05 -6.09
CA SER A 88 13.76 -25.83 -6.54
C SER A 88 12.42 -25.11 -6.39
N VAL A 89 12.34 -24.06 -5.57
CA VAL A 89 11.16 -23.23 -5.27
C VAL A 89 11.10 -22.07 -6.26
N GLN A 90 11.05 -22.39 -7.56
CA GLN A 90 10.71 -21.41 -8.59
C GLN A 90 9.19 -21.29 -8.69
N ASN A 91 8.66 -20.12 -8.36
CA ASN A 91 7.25 -19.78 -8.53
C ASN A 91 7.10 -18.31 -8.94
N ASN A 92 5.89 -17.93 -9.34
CA ASN A 92 5.58 -16.57 -9.82
C ASN A 92 5.89 -15.48 -8.79
N VAL A 93 5.73 -15.77 -7.49
CA VAL A 93 6.02 -14.81 -6.41
C VAL A 93 7.52 -14.48 -6.40
N VAL A 94 8.38 -15.50 -6.39
CA VAL A 94 9.84 -15.28 -6.39
C VAL A 94 10.26 -14.52 -7.67
N SER A 95 9.73 -14.91 -8.83
CA SER A 95 10.01 -14.23 -10.10
C SER A 95 9.56 -12.76 -10.10
N LEU A 96 8.42 -12.43 -9.48
CA LEU A 96 7.93 -11.07 -9.32
C LEU A 96 8.91 -10.20 -8.53
N PHE A 97 9.37 -10.67 -7.38
CA PHE A 97 10.29 -9.89 -6.54
C PHE A 97 11.70 -9.79 -7.17
N GLN A 98 12.13 -10.81 -7.93
CA GLN A 98 13.33 -10.72 -8.75
C GLN A 98 13.20 -9.62 -9.81
N GLU A 99 12.09 -9.61 -10.56
CA GLU A 99 11.83 -8.57 -11.56
C GLU A 99 11.76 -7.19 -10.91
N ALA A 100 11.02 -7.05 -9.81
CA ALA A 100 10.91 -5.81 -9.04
C ALA A 100 12.27 -5.19 -8.71
N ASN A 101 13.19 -6.01 -8.20
CA ASN A 101 14.54 -5.58 -7.87
C ASN A 101 15.31 -5.11 -9.12
N THR A 102 15.17 -5.80 -10.25
CA THR A 102 15.79 -5.35 -11.51
C THR A 102 15.19 -4.05 -12.05
N CYS A 103 13.91 -3.79 -11.80
CA CYS A 103 13.22 -2.54 -12.10
C CYS A 103 13.55 -1.41 -11.12
N GLY A 104 14.25 -1.71 -10.02
CA GLY A 104 14.57 -0.75 -8.96
C GLY A 104 13.41 -0.44 -8.01
N PHE A 105 12.37 -1.28 -7.99
CA PHE A 105 11.26 -1.13 -7.06
C PHE A 105 11.65 -1.67 -5.69
N ASN A 106 11.30 -0.93 -4.64
CA ASN A 106 11.78 -1.19 -3.28
C ASN A 106 10.66 -1.28 -2.23
N VAL A 107 9.41 -1.19 -2.65
CA VAL A 107 8.23 -1.34 -1.79
C VAL A 107 7.10 -2.04 -2.52
N ILE A 108 6.37 -2.90 -1.82
CA ILE A 108 5.09 -3.43 -2.25
C ILE A 108 4.03 -3.07 -1.20
N ARG A 109 2.84 -2.65 -1.64
CA ARG A 109 1.66 -2.59 -0.77
C ARG A 109 0.81 -3.84 -0.96
N LEU A 110 0.57 -4.55 0.15
CA LEU A 110 -0.09 -5.84 0.22
C LEU A 110 -1.23 -5.84 1.25
N PHE A 111 -2.14 -6.79 1.12
CA PHE A 111 -3.35 -6.90 1.92
C PHE A 111 -3.24 -8.10 2.87
N ALA A 112 -3.25 -7.86 4.18
CA ALA A 112 -3.31 -8.89 5.21
C ALA A 112 -4.76 -9.12 5.67
N LEU A 113 -5.64 -9.41 4.73
CA LEU A 113 -7.08 -9.61 4.95
C LEU A 113 -7.66 -10.69 4.03
N GLY A 114 -8.99 -10.83 3.95
CA GLY A 114 -9.64 -11.81 3.08
C GLY A 114 -10.08 -11.27 1.72
N GLN A 115 -10.05 -12.12 0.69
CA GLN A 115 -10.39 -11.73 -0.70
C GLN A 115 -11.78 -12.21 -1.13
N ASP A 116 -12.14 -13.41 -0.69
CA ASP A 116 -13.44 -14.03 -0.94
C ASP A 116 -13.80 -14.99 0.21
N VAL A 117 -14.90 -15.73 0.07
CA VAL A 117 -15.36 -16.72 1.07
C VAL A 117 -14.36 -17.87 1.32
N ASN A 118 -13.50 -18.19 0.35
CA ASN A 118 -12.52 -19.27 0.41
C ASN A 118 -11.12 -18.78 0.80
N HIS A 119 -10.83 -17.51 0.56
CA HIS A 119 -9.51 -16.89 0.75
C HIS A 119 -9.54 -15.83 1.86
N GLN A 120 -9.91 -16.21 3.07
CA GLN A 120 -9.94 -15.31 4.24
C GLN A 120 -8.76 -15.55 5.17
N LEU A 121 -8.01 -14.49 5.51
CA LEU A 121 -7.03 -14.57 6.60
C LEU A 121 -7.73 -14.81 7.94
N GLN A 122 -8.76 -14.02 8.26
CA GLN A 122 -9.49 -14.09 9.52
C GLN A 122 -10.88 -14.71 9.29
N LEU A 123 -11.09 -15.89 9.88
CA LEU A 123 -12.31 -16.69 9.72
C LEU A 123 -13.40 -16.30 10.73
N ALA A 124 -12.97 -15.83 11.91
CA ALA A 124 -13.80 -15.28 12.99
C ALA A 124 -12.90 -14.44 13.90
N PRO A 125 -13.43 -13.62 14.83
CA PRO A 125 -12.60 -12.93 15.81
C PRO A 125 -11.69 -13.93 16.56
N GLY A 126 -10.38 -13.71 16.48
CA GLY A 126 -9.36 -14.59 17.07
C GLY A 126 -9.12 -15.95 16.37
N ARG A 127 -9.75 -16.23 15.21
CA ARG A 127 -9.55 -17.48 14.45
C ARG A 127 -9.06 -17.18 13.03
N TYR A 128 -7.96 -17.83 12.65
CA TYR A 128 -7.23 -17.53 11.42
C TYR A 128 -7.08 -18.76 10.53
N ASN A 129 -7.00 -18.52 9.22
CA ASN A 129 -6.61 -19.52 8.25
C ASN A 129 -5.08 -19.60 8.20
N GLU A 130 -4.52 -20.65 8.83
CA GLU A 130 -3.07 -20.83 8.91
C GLU A 130 -2.41 -20.96 7.54
N SER A 131 -3.06 -21.59 6.56
CA SER A 131 -2.51 -21.71 5.19
C SER A 131 -2.33 -20.34 4.55
N TYR A 132 -3.26 -19.42 4.77
CA TYR A 132 -3.20 -18.06 4.24
C TYR A 132 -2.16 -17.22 5.01
N PHE A 133 -2.07 -17.41 6.32
CA PHE A 133 -1.03 -16.77 7.14
C PHE A 133 0.38 -17.18 6.69
N ARG A 134 0.59 -18.47 6.37
CA ARG A 134 1.85 -18.93 5.77
C ARG A 134 2.14 -18.28 4.41
N GLY A 135 1.11 -17.95 3.63
CA GLY A 135 1.28 -17.19 2.39
C GLY A 135 1.85 -15.79 2.65
N ILE A 136 1.34 -15.09 3.66
CA ILE A 136 1.89 -13.79 4.08
C ILE A 136 3.33 -13.95 4.61
N ASP A 137 3.59 -15.00 5.41
CA ASP A 137 4.95 -15.32 5.87
C ASP A 137 5.92 -15.48 4.68
N PHE A 138 5.48 -16.19 3.63
CA PHE A 138 6.27 -16.42 2.42
C PHE A 138 6.51 -15.11 1.66
N LEU A 139 5.50 -14.26 1.50
CA LEU A 139 5.64 -12.96 0.83
C LEU A 139 6.65 -12.05 1.54
N LEU A 140 6.56 -11.95 2.87
CA LEU A 140 7.51 -11.17 3.65
C LEU A 140 8.92 -11.77 3.56
N ALA A 141 9.07 -13.09 3.61
CA ALA A 141 10.37 -13.74 3.42
C ALA A 141 10.97 -13.40 2.05
N VAL A 142 10.18 -13.53 0.97
CA VAL A 142 10.63 -13.21 -0.40
C VAL A 142 10.94 -11.73 -0.57
N ALA A 143 10.09 -10.84 -0.06
CA ALA A 143 10.31 -9.39 -0.13
C ALA A 143 11.64 -9.00 0.53
N GLY A 144 11.90 -9.47 1.76
CA GLY A 144 13.12 -9.17 2.49
C GLY A 144 14.38 -9.64 1.77
N MET A 145 14.34 -10.82 1.15
CA MET A 145 15.45 -11.38 0.37
C MET A 145 15.77 -10.57 -0.89
N HIS A 146 14.78 -9.89 -1.45
CA HIS A 146 14.93 -9.02 -2.61
C HIS A 146 15.07 -7.54 -2.26
N SER A 147 15.32 -7.21 -0.98
CA SER A 147 15.43 -5.82 -0.49
C SER A 147 14.20 -4.96 -0.83
N VAL A 148 13.02 -5.57 -0.85
CA VAL A 148 11.72 -4.91 -1.03
C VAL A 148 11.03 -4.85 0.33
N LYS A 149 10.59 -3.65 0.73
CA LYS A 149 9.80 -3.48 1.95
C LYS A 149 8.30 -3.73 1.69
N ALA A 150 7.52 -4.03 2.72
CA ALA A 150 6.08 -4.25 2.62
C ALA A 150 5.27 -3.20 3.40
N ILE A 151 4.32 -2.52 2.75
CA ILE A 151 3.21 -1.82 3.41
C ILE A 151 2.08 -2.83 3.56
N VAL A 152 1.64 -3.08 4.80
CA VAL A 152 0.67 -4.13 5.12
C VAL A 152 -0.66 -3.50 5.51
N ASN A 153 -1.62 -3.52 4.58
CA ASN A 153 -2.98 -3.05 4.81
C ASN A 153 -3.79 -4.08 5.61
N THR A 154 -4.58 -3.59 6.58
CA THR A 154 -5.25 -4.42 7.59
C THR A 154 -6.77 -4.45 7.51
N LEU A 155 -7.39 -3.48 6.83
CA LEU A 155 -8.84 -3.38 6.63
C LEU A 155 -9.16 -2.83 5.25
N ASP A 156 -10.37 -3.05 4.74
CA ASP A 156 -10.78 -2.55 3.42
C ASP A 156 -12.22 -2.08 3.39
N ASN A 157 -12.46 -1.00 2.65
CA ASN A 157 -13.76 -0.36 2.46
C ASN A 157 -14.62 -1.12 1.46
N TRP A 158 -14.01 -1.76 0.48
CA TRP A 158 -14.69 -2.22 -0.74
C TRP A 158 -15.06 -3.70 -0.75
N LEU A 159 -14.73 -4.44 0.30
CA LEU A 159 -15.04 -5.86 0.36
C LEU A 159 -16.54 -6.09 0.48
N ASP A 160 -17.03 -7.00 -0.34
CA ASP A 160 -18.40 -7.47 -0.32
C ASP A 160 -18.76 -8.01 1.09
N PRO A 161 -20.01 -7.83 1.57
CA PRO A 161 -20.46 -8.38 2.85
C PRO A 161 -20.14 -9.86 3.11
N GLU A 162 -20.05 -10.69 2.06
CA GLU A 162 -19.74 -12.11 2.17
C GLU A 162 -18.22 -12.41 2.24
N VAL A 163 -17.40 -11.39 2.02
CA VAL A 163 -15.93 -11.47 1.95
C VAL A 163 -15.28 -10.99 3.26
N GLY A 164 -14.25 -11.70 3.71
CA GLY A 164 -13.59 -11.41 4.98
C GLY A 164 -12.64 -10.22 4.94
N GLY A 165 -12.52 -9.46 6.03
CA GLY A 165 -11.60 -8.31 6.15
C GLY A 165 -12.26 -6.94 6.04
N GLY A 166 -13.52 -6.86 5.62
CA GLY A 166 -14.23 -5.61 5.39
C GLY A 166 -15.10 -5.16 6.57
N LYS A 167 -15.56 -3.90 6.48
CA LYS A 167 -16.51 -3.25 7.41
C LYS A 167 -17.67 -4.17 7.85
N ASN A 168 -18.33 -4.77 6.88
CA ASN A 168 -19.55 -5.57 7.07
C ASN A 168 -19.29 -6.84 7.89
N GLN A 169 -18.12 -7.47 7.73
CA GLN A 169 -17.76 -8.65 8.49
C GLN A 169 -17.61 -8.34 9.99
N TYR A 170 -16.94 -7.23 10.31
CA TYR A 170 -16.75 -6.80 11.70
C TYR A 170 -18.07 -6.37 12.35
N LEU A 171 -18.98 -5.74 11.61
CA LEU A 171 -20.34 -5.46 12.09
C LEU A 171 -21.11 -6.74 12.38
N ALA A 172 -21.06 -7.71 11.48
CA ALA A 172 -21.71 -9.01 11.68
C ALA A 172 -21.16 -9.75 12.90
N TRP A 173 -19.84 -9.79 13.10
CA TRP A 173 -19.22 -10.35 14.32
C TRP A 173 -19.56 -9.56 15.58
N ALA A 174 -19.80 -8.25 15.45
CA ALA A 174 -20.29 -7.43 16.54
C ALA A 174 -21.76 -7.74 16.88
N GLY A 175 -22.49 -8.45 16.03
CA GLY A 175 -23.93 -8.68 16.15
C GLY A 175 -24.75 -7.45 15.78
N ILE A 176 -24.21 -6.63 14.88
CA ILE A 176 -24.83 -5.40 14.39
C ILE A 176 -25.35 -5.67 12.98
N ASP A 177 -26.60 -5.29 12.73
CA ASP A 177 -27.21 -5.40 11.42
C ASP A 177 -26.50 -4.47 10.41
N PRO A 178 -26.15 -4.95 9.20
CA PRO A 178 -25.53 -4.12 8.16
C PRO A 178 -26.30 -2.83 7.82
N GLU A 179 -27.60 -2.74 8.10
CA GLU A 179 -28.36 -1.49 7.96
C GLU A 179 -27.82 -0.35 8.85
N TYR A 180 -27.13 -0.68 9.96
CA TYR A 180 -26.44 0.26 10.85
C TYR A 180 -24.93 0.30 10.59
N GLU A 181 -24.55 0.30 9.32
CA GLU A 181 -23.15 0.27 8.89
C GLU A 181 -22.30 1.45 9.42
N ASP A 182 -22.94 2.53 9.82
CA ASP A 182 -22.34 3.72 10.42
C ASP A 182 -21.76 3.49 11.81
N THR A 183 -22.34 2.54 12.55
CA THR A 183 -21.86 2.17 13.86
C THR A 183 -20.47 1.53 13.82
N PHE A 184 -19.97 1.16 12.64
CA PHE A 184 -18.61 0.64 12.47
C PHE A 184 -17.56 1.59 13.08
N TRP A 185 -17.68 2.89 12.79
CA TRP A 185 -16.73 3.91 13.25
C TRP A 185 -16.79 4.14 14.77
N THR A 186 -17.97 3.98 15.36
CA THR A 186 -18.23 4.36 16.76
C THR A 186 -18.25 3.17 17.73
N SER A 187 -18.49 1.96 17.23
CA SER A 187 -18.63 0.74 18.03
C SER A 187 -17.32 0.34 18.72
N LYS A 188 -17.32 0.37 20.06
CA LYS A 188 -16.20 -0.12 20.85
C LYS A 188 -15.92 -1.59 20.57
N LYS A 189 -16.96 -2.42 20.41
CA LYS A 189 -16.80 -3.86 20.16
C LYS A 189 -16.08 -4.13 18.83
N VAL A 190 -16.40 -3.36 17.79
CA VAL A 190 -15.68 -3.42 16.51
C VAL A 190 -14.22 -3.03 16.68
N ARG A 191 -13.96 -1.87 17.31
CA ARG A 191 -12.57 -1.42 17.54
C ARG A 191 -11.76 -2.41 18.39
N ASP A 192 -12.35 -3.01 19.42
CA ASP A 192 -11.68 -4.01 20.25
C ASP A 192 -11.30 -5.25 19.42
N MET A 193 -12.18 -5.75 18.53
CA MET A 193 -11.86 -6.89 17.65
C MET A 193 -10.73 -6.57 16.66
N ILE A 194 -10.67 -5.34 16.15
CA ILE A 194 -9.58 -4.90 15.26
C ILE A 194 -8.25 -4.84 16.05
N LYS A 195 -8.28 -4.34 17.29
CA LYS A 195 -7.09 -4.33 18.18
C LYS A 195 -6.60 -5.73 18.52
N ASP A 196 -7.53 -6.66 18.77
CA ASP A 196 -7.17 -8.08 18.94
C ASP A 196 -6.53 -8.63 17.66
N HIS A 197 -7.03 -8.25 16.49
CA HIS A 197 -6.44 -8.62 15.21
C HIS A 197 -5.02 -8.06 15.03
N TYR A 198 -4.78 -6.79 15.36
CA TYR A 198 -3.43 -6.19 15.36
C TYR A 198 -2.48 -6.94 16.28
N THR A 199 -2.92 -7.31 17.48
CA THR A 199 -2.10 -8.09 18.42
C THR A 199 -1.68 -9.44 17.84
N VAL A 200 -2.55 -10.10 17.07
CA VAL A 200 -2.20 -11.35 16.40
C VAL A 200 -1.21 -11.11 15.28
N LEU A 201 -1.44 -10.11 14.41
CA LEU A 201 -0.53 -9.78 13.30
C LEU A 201 0.89 -9.49 13.81
N VAL A 202 1.03 -8.55 14.73
CA VAL A 202 2.35 -8.09 15.21
C VAL A 202 3.12 -9.17 15.97
N ASN A 203 2.43 -10.14 16.58
CA ASN A 203 3.03 -11.28 17.27
C ASN A 203 3.05 -12.57 16.44
N ARG A 204 2.68 -12.54 15.16
CA ARG A 204 2.92 -13.67 14.25
C ARG A 204 4.42 -13.89 14.17
N ARG A 205 4.86 -15.12 14.44
CA ARG A 205 6.18 -15.58 14.07
C ARG A 205 6.14 -16.10 12.64
N ASN A 206 6.89 -15.46 11.76
CA ASN A 206 7.05 -15.91 10.38
C ASN A 206 7.70 -17.31 10.39
N VAL A 207 7.05 -18.30 9.77
CA VAL A 207 7.54 -19.69 9.78
C VAL A 207 8.79 -19.94 8.92
N PHE A 208 9.12 -19.01 8.02
CA PHE A 208 10.28 -19.11 7.12
C PHE A 208 11.47 -18.29 7.64
N THR A 209 11.23 -17.13 8.26
CA THR A 209 12.32 -16.26 8.77
C THR A 209 12.53 -16.40 10.27
N GLY A 210 11.56 -16.94 11.01
CA GLY A 210 11.58 -17.05 12.47
C GLY A 210 11.38 -15.73 13.22
N LYS A 211 11.30 -14.58 12.52
CA LYS A 211 11.07 -13.26 13.13
C LYS A 211 9.61 -13.09 13.54
N LEU A 212 9.35 -12.32 14.60
CA LEU A 212 8.01 -11.78 14.82
C LEU A 212 7.78 -10.66 13.81
N TYR A 213 6.54 -10.46 13.33
CA TYR A 213 6.26 -9.39 12.37
C TYR A 213 6.66 -8.01 12.89
N LYS A 214 6.42 -7.71 14.17
CA LYS A 214 6.87 -6.44 14.80
C LYS A 214 8.39 -6.27 14.87
N ASP A 215 9.15 -7.34 14.68
CA ASP A 215 10.61 -7.37 14.71
C ASP A 215 11.19 -7.63 13.30
N ASP A 216 10.35 -7.68 12.26
CA ASP A 216 10.76 -7.91 10.87
C ASP A 216 10.85 -6.60 10.10
N ASP A 217 12.08 -6.10 9.96
CA ASP A 217 12.40 -4.90 9.21
C ASP A 217 12.05 -4.95 7.71
N THR A 218 11.57 -6.09 7.20
CA THR A 218 10.96 -6.17 5.88
C THR A 218 9.66 -5.37 5.81
N ILE A 219 8.91 -5.26 6.90
CA ILE A 219 7.70 -4.43 6.94
C ILE A 219 8.14 -2.96 7.00
N LEU A 220 7.60 -2.12 6.11
CA LEU A 220 7.76 -0.68 6.12
C LEU A 220 6.79 -0.04 7.11
N ALA A 221 5.52 -0.38 6.95
CA ALA A 221 4.42 0.28 7.62
C ALA A 221 3.20 -0.63 7.78
N TRP A 222 2.44 -0.38 8.84
CA TRP A 222 1.06 -0.82 8.98
C TRP A 222 0.14 0.23 8.36
N ASP A 223 -0.68 -0.21 7.42
CA ASP A 223 -1.74 0.59 6.82
C ASP A 223 -3.08 0.18 7.46
N ILE A 224 -3.75 1.16 8.09
CA ILE A 224 -4.87 0.91 8.97
C ILE A 224 -6.12 0.52 8.18
N TYR A 225 -6.40 1.19 7.08
CA TYR A 225 -7.66 1.02 6.37
C TYR A 225 -7.55 1.48 4.92
N ASN A 226 -7.75 0.58 3.97
CA ASN A 226 -7.83 0.92 2.56
C ASN A 226 -9.11 1.73 2.24
N GLU A 227 -8.91 2.97 1.80
CA GLU A 227 -9.92 3.90 1.28
C GLU A 227 -11.19 4.03 2.14
N PRO A 228 -11.10 4.33 3.45
CA PRO A 228 -12.29 4.39 4.30
C PRO A 228 -13.22 5.49 3.83
N ARG A 229 -14.49 5.11 3.67
CA ARG A 229 -15.56 6.05 3.36
C ARG A 229 -16.76 5.79 4.25
N CYS A 230 -17.44 6.87 4.60
CA CYS A 230 -18.79 6.75 5.08
C CYS A 230 -19.75 6.31 3.97
N PRO A 231 -20.82 5.62 4.34
CA PRO A 231 -21.84 5.25 3.39
C PRO A 231 -22.55 6.47 2.82
N ALA A 232 -23.09 6.31 1.60
CA ALA A 232 -23.78 7.37 0.88
C ALA A 232 -24.96 7.97 1.69
N SER A 233 -25.61 7.16 2.53
CA SER A 233 -26.68 7.56 3.43
C SER A 233 -26.27 8.58 4.50
N GLN A 234 -24.98 8.74 4.76
CA GLN A 234 -24.42 9.55 5.84
C GLN A 234 -23.53 10.72 5.38
N ILE A 235 -23.52 10.98 4.09
CA ILE A 235 -22.81 12.10 3.48
C ILE A 235 -23.20 13.41 4.20
N GLY A 236 -22.22 14.03 4.88
CA GLY A 236 -22.38 15.30 5.61
C GLY A 236 -22.88 15.22 7.07
N THR A 237 -22.85 14.05 7.73
CA THR A 237 -23.46 13.85 9.08
C THR A 237 -22.48 13.72 10.26
N GLY A 238 -21.27 14.33 10.18
CA GLY A 238 -20.26 14.26 11.26
C GLY A 238 -19.28 13.09 11.14
N CYS A 239 -19.34 12.37 10.02
CA CYS A 239 -18.45 11.26 9.69
C CYS A 239 -16.95 11.56 9.83
N PRO A 240 -16.42 12.73 9.38
CA PRO A 240 -14.99 13.02 9.52
C PRO A 240 -14.48 12.91 10.97
N SER A 241 -15.28 13.37 11.93
CA SER A 241 -14.91 13.27 13.35
C SER A 241 -14.90 11.83 13.87
N ALA A 242 -15.79 10.97 13.34
CA ALA A 242 -15.88 9.56 13.73
C ALA A 242 -14.70 8.76 13.16
N ILE A 243 -14.35 8.96 11.89
CA ILE A 243 -13.17 8.34 11.25
C ILE A 243 -11.88 8.83 11.91
N THR A 244 -11.76 10.13 12.19
CA THR A 244 -10.60 10.68 12.92
C THR A 244 -10.47 10.07 14.32
N ALA A 245 -11.57 9.88 15.05
CA ALA A 245 -11.55 9.21 16.35
C ALA A 245 -11.17 7.73 16.24
N PHE A 246 -11.63 7.05 15.19
CA PHE A 246 -11.28 5.67 14.87
C PHE A 246 -9.78 5.52 14.60
N TYR A 247 -9.21 6.35 13.71
CA TYR A 247 -7.78 6.37 13.44
C TYR A 247 -6.95 6.66 14.67
N ARG A 248 -7.31 7.67 15.47
CA ARG A 248 -6.61 8.02 16.70
C ARG A 248 -6.55 6.85 17.69
N ASP A 249 -7.63 6.08 17.80
CA ASP A 249 -7.69 4.94 18.71
C ASP A 249 -6.87 3.75 18.19
N LEU A 250 -6.99 3.42 16.91
CA LEU A 250 -6.32 2.26 16.30
C LEU A 250 -4.83 2.49 16.06
N SER A 251 -4.43 3.64 15.52
CA SER A 251 -3.01 3.98 15.29
C SER A 251 -2.23 4.03 16.60
N ALA A 252 -2.80 4.63 17.67
CA ALA A 252 -2.17 4.67 18.98
C ALA A 252 -2.01 3.27 19.58
N TYR A 253 -3.00 2.39 19.38
CA TYR A 253 -2.89 1.00 19.81
C TYR A 253 -1.85 0.22 18.99
N MET A 254 -1.81 0.38 17.67
CA MET A 254 -0.80 -0.24 16.81
C MET A 254 0.61 0.15 17.27
N LYS A 255 0.87 1.45 17.48
CA LYS A 255 2.14 1.95 18.03
C LYS A 255 2.49 1.39 19.41
N HIS A 256 1.48 1.06 20.22
CA HIS A 256 1.70 0.46 21.53
C HIS A 256 2.16 -1.01 21.43
N VAL A 257 1.56 -1.79 20.53
CA VAL A 257 1.90 -3.21 20.35
C VAL A 257 3.09 -3.43 19.41
N ASP A 258 3.38 -2.44 18.55
CA ASP A 258 4.50 -2.39 17.63
C ASP A 258 5.14 -0.98 17.62
N PRO A 259 6.21 -0.77 18.42
CA PRO A 259 6.94 0.51 18.44
C PRO A 259 7.97 0.65 17.31
N ASN A 260 8.14 -0.36 16.46
CA ASN A 260 9.19 -0.41 15.46
C ASN A 260 8.73 0.13 14.11
N HIS A 261 7.55 -0.29 13.64
CA HIS A 261 7.06 0.06 12.31
C HIS A 261 6.42 1.44 12.23
N LEU A 262 6.38 1.96 11.00
CA LEU A 262 5.55 3.12 10.68
C LEU A 262 4.07 2.71 10.67
N VAL A 263 3.20 3.68 10.83
CA VAL A 263 1.74 3.55 10.77
C VAL A 263 1.22 4.67 9.89
N THR A 264 0.35 4.31 8.95
CA THR A 264 -0.37 5.25 8.10
C THR A 264 -1.86 4.97 8.10
N THR A 265 -2.61 5.79 7.39
CA THR A 265 -4.06 5.77 7.37
C THR A 265 -4.61 4.89 6.26
N GLY A 266 -4.09 4.99 5.03
CA GLY A 266 -4.59 4.24 3.85
C GLY A 266 -5.73 4.94 3.10
N GLU A 267 -5.93 6.21 3.42
CA GLU A 267 -6.97 7.06 2.83
C GLU A 267 -6.60 7.53 1.43
N GLU A 268 -7.65 7.79 0.66
CA GLU A 268 -7.52 8.39 -0.66
C GLU A 268 -7.03 9.82 -0.58
N GLY A 269 -7.31 10.51 0.52
CA GLY A 269 -6.78 11.83 0.84
C GLY A 269 -7.77 12.96 0.67
N PHE A 270 -9.09 12.73 0.64
CA PHE A 270 -10.01 13.84 0.39
C PHE A 270 -9.95 14.92 1.49
N PHE A 271 -9.95 16.17 1.06
CA PHE A 271 -9.96 17.31 1.96
C PHE A 271 -11.35 17.55 2.53
N GLU A 272 -11.41 17.93 3.81
CA GLU A 272 -12.63 18.48 4.38
C GLU A 272 -12.94 19.86 3.76
N LEU A 273 -14.22 20.21 3.61
CA LEU A 273 -14.66 21.51 3.04
C LEU A 273 -14.03 22.73 3.73
N SER A 274 -13.71 22.61 5.02
CA SER A 274 -13.20 23.74 5.82
C SER A 274 -11.68 23.92 5.73
N SER A 275 -10.96 22.99 5.09
CA SER A 275 -9.49 23.01 5.01
C SER A 275 -8.93 24.17 4.18
N GLY A 276 -9.72 24.70 3.25
CA GLY A 276 -9.27 25.66 2.24
C GLY A 276 -8.68 25.01 0.97
N GLU A 277 -8.46 23.69 0.98
CA GLU A 277 -7.89 22.93 -0.13
C GLU A 277 -8.90 22.03 -0.86
N ALA A 278 -10.18 22.06 -0.45
CA ALA A 278 -11.24 21.24 -1.05
C ALA A 278 -11.54 21.55 -2.53
N ASP A 279 -10.95 22.60 -3.13
CA ASP A 279 -11.00 22.83 -4.57
C ASP A 279 -9.92 22.04 -5.35
N ALA A 280 -8.92 21.46 -4.66
CA ALA A 280 -7.97 20.51 -5.23
C ALA A 280 -8.58 19.10 -5.41
N ASP A 281 -9.65 18.79 -4.66
CA ASP A 281 -10.41 17.56 -4.78
C ASP A 281 -11.02 17.35 -6.19
N PRO A 282 -11.36 16.10 -6.56
CA PRO A 282 -11.95 15.80 -7.85
C PRO A 282 -13.23 16.60 -8.12
N SER A 283 -13.28 17.28 -9.27
CA SER A 283 -14.44 18.07 -9.68
C SER A 283 -15.53 17.26 -10.40
N GLY A 284 -15.20 16.05 -10.87
CA GLY A 284 -16.17 15.09 -11.37
C GLY A 284 -17.04 14.52 -10.25
N ILE A 285 -18.23 14.01 -10.60
CA ILE A 285 -19.19 13.51 -9.60
C ILE A 285 -19.61 12.09 -10.00
N PRO A 286 -19.04 11.06 -9.35
CA PRO A 286 -19.37 9.67 -9.68
C PRO A 286 -20.86 9.36 -9.50
N GLU A 287 -21.40 8.49 -10.35
CA GLU A 287 -22.82 8.11 -10.36
C GLU A 287 -23.35 7.71 -8.98
N ASN A 288 -22.55 6.96 -8.21
CA ASN A 288 -22.93 6.46 -6.88
C ASN A 288 -22.99 7.54 -5.78
N VAL A 289 -22.53 8.77 -6.05
CA VAL A 289 -22.54 9.90 -5.11
C VAL A 289 -23.13 11.18 -5.71
N LEU A 290 -23.90 11.10 -6.79
CA LEU A 290 -24.52 12.26 -7.46
C LEU A 290 -25.28 13.20 -6.52
N SER A 291 -25.96 12.64 -5.52
CA SER A 291 -26.72 13.41 -4.53
C SER A 291 -25.84 14.30 -3.63
N ALA A 292 -24.55 14.00 -3.52
CA ALA A 292 -23.60 14.76 -2.72
C ALA A 292 -23.07 16.02 -3.44
N GLY A 293 -23.21 16.09 -4.76
CA GLY A 293 -22.84 17.25 -5.59
C GLY A 293 -21.33 17.45 -5.75
N ARG A 294 -20.92 18.65 -6.18
CA ARG A 294 -19.51 18.99 -6.54
C ARG A 294 -18.48 18.64 -5.46
N TYR A 295 -18.84 18.79 -4.18
CA TYR A 295 -17.96 18.49 -3.05
C TYR A 295 -18.35 17.18 -2.38
N TRP A 296 -18.55 16.12 -3.17
CA TRP A 296 -18.92 14.80 -2.65
C TRP A 296 -17.78 14.20 -1.81
N SER A 297 -16.54 14.39 -2.25
CA SER A 297 -15.31 13.90 -1.64
C SER A 297 -15.16 14.40 -0.19
N ALA A 298 -15.41 15.69 0.02
CA ALA A 298 -15.39 16.31 1.34
C ALA A 298 -16.53 15.87 2.28
N LYS A 299 -17.48 15.06 1.80
CA LYS A 299 -18.66 14.61 2.57
C LYS A 299 -18.67 13.12 2.84
N ILE A 300 -17.74 12.36 2.27
CA ILE A 300 -17.62 10.91 2.46
C ILE A 300 -16.71 10.53 3.63
N GLY A 301 -16.29 11.48 4.46
CA GLY A 301 -15.73 11.21 5.79
C GLY A 301 -14.23 11.33 5.94
N GLN A 302 -13.48 11.51 4.85
CA GLN A 302 -12.06 11.81 4.96
C GLN A 302 -11.85 13.29 5.30
N ASP A 303 -10.82 13.53 6.10
CA ASP A 303 -10.30 14.85 6.46
C ASP A 303 -8.79 14.68 6.51
N PHE A 304 -8.17 14.71 5.32
CA PHE A 304 -6.76 14.38 5.12
C PHE A 304 -5.84 15.07 6.14
N GLN A 305 -6.08 16.37 6.38
CA GLN A 305 -5.25 17.13 7.31
C GLN A 305 -5.42 16.63 8.74
N ALA A 306 -6.66 16.54 9.25
CA ALA A 306 -6.87 16.15 10.64
C ALA A 306 -6.50 14.68 10.92
N GLN A 307 -6.68 13.80 9.93
CA GLN A 307 -6.42 12.38 10.03
C GLN A 307 -4.93 12.08 9.88
N CYS A 308 -4.25 12.68 8.90
CA CYS A 308 -2.80 12.54 8.80
C CYS A 308 -2.07 13.21 9.97
N ASP A 309 -2.52 14.35 10.51
CA ASP A 309 -1.79 15.06 11.59
C ASP A 309 -1.75 14.30 12.93
N LEU A 310 -2.53 13.23 13.09
CA LEU A 310 -2.54 12.42 14.31
C LEU A 310 -1.12 11.98 14.73
N PRO A 311 -0.74 12.10 16.02
CA PRO A 311 0.64 11.83 16.46
C PRO A 311 1.15 10.40 16.23
N SER A 312 0.24 9.45 16.10
CA SER A 312 0.51 8.03 15.85
C SER A 312 0.49 7.64 14.37
N ILE A 313 0.28 8.61 13.47
CA ILE A 313 0.45 8.48 12.02
C ILE A 313 1.79 9.11 11.64
N ASP A 314 2.67 8.36 11.00
CA ASP A 314 4.04 8.82 10.70
C ASP A 314 4.16 9.52 9.34
N TYR A 315 3.33 9.14 8.36
CA TYR A 315 3.32 9.71 7.02
C TYR A 315 1.91 9.73 6.44
N CYS A 316 1.68 10.65 5.51
CA CYS A 316 0.40 10.83 4.84
C CYS A 316 0.31 9.99 3.57
N THR A 317 -0.89 9.50 3.28
CA THR A 317 -1.19 8.73 2.08
C THR A 317 -2.26 9.43 1.27
N ILE A 318 -2.14 9.32 -0.05
CA ILE A 318 -3.16 9.73 -1.00
C ILE A 318 -3.28 8.66 -2.08
N HIS A 319 -4.47 8.56 -2.67
CA HIS A 319 -4.73 7.75 -3.86
C HIS A 319 -5.07 8.69 -5.02
N MET A 320 -5.10 8.18 -6.25
CA MET A 320 -5.56 8.98 -7.39
C MET A 320 -6.25 8.11 -8.44
N TRP A 321 -7.58 8.30 -8.55
CA TRP A 321 -8.45 7.54 -9.46
C TRP A 321 -9.26 8.44 -10.41
N PRO A 322 -8.64 9.09 -11.41
CA PRO A 322 -9.33 10.09 -12.21
C PRO A 322 -10.52 9.51 -13.01
N ASP A 323 -10.47 8.23 -13.41
CA ASP A 323 -11.59 7.58 -14.09
C ASP A 323 -12.77 7.34 -13.16
N ASN A 324 -12.53 6.83 -11.95
CA ASN A 324 -13.56 6.56 -10.95
C ASN A 324 -14.19 7.84 -10.40
N TRP A 325 -13.40 8.91 -10.32
CA TRP A 325 -13.83 10.21 -9.83
C TRP A 325 -14.39 11.13 -10.92
N GLU A 326 -14.55 10.60 -12.14
CA GLU A 326 -15.02 11.33 -13.34
C GLU A 326 -14.20 12.60 -13.65
N SER A 327 -12.93 12.63 -13.24
CA SER A 327 -12.02 13.73 -13.50
C SER A 327 -11.45 13.64 -14.91
N THR A 328 -11.75 14.66 -15.71
CA THR A 328 -11.28 14.79 -17.10
C THR A 328 -10.19 15.85 -17.29
N ASP A 329 -9.84 16.56 -16.21
CA ASP A 329 -8.81 17.58 -16.24
C ASP A 329 -7.41 16.94 -16.33
N PRO A 330 -6.64 17.18 -17.41
CA PRO A 330 -5.29 16.65 -17.54
C PRO A 330 -4.31 17.23 -16.50
N MET A 331 -4.61 18.38 -15.89
CA MET A 331 -3.79 18.97 -14.82
C MET A 331 -4.12 18.41 -13.43
N PHE A 332 -5.20 17.65 -13.30
CA PHE A 332 -5.64 17.12 -12.01
C PHE A 332 -4.53 16.40 -11.23
N PRO A 333 -3.65 15.55 -11.83
CA PRO A 333 -2.57 14.92 -11.08
C PRO A 333 -1.62 15.90 -10.40
N HIS A 334 -1.26 17.00 -11.07
CA HIS A 334 -0.38 18.03 -10.48
C HIS A 334 -1.09 18.75 -9.34
N THR A 335 -2.29 19.29 -9.61
CA THR A 335 -3.07 20.03 -8.60
C THR A 335 -3.34 19.18 -7.36
N TRP A 336 -3.69 17.90 -7.57
CA TRP A 336 -3.94 16.94 -6.51
C TRP A 336 -2.67 16.73 -5.67
N ILE A 337 -1.55 16.33 -6.28
CA ILE A 337 -0.33 15.99 -5.54
C ILE A 337 0.27 17.23 -4.86
N GLU A 338 0.33 18.38 -5.53
CA GLU A 338 0.94 19.60 -4.99
C GLU A 338 0.17 20.16 -3.78
N ALA A 339 -1.17 20.10 -3.79
CA ALA A 339 -1.99 20.51 -2.64
C ALA A 339 -1.73 19.62 -1.42
N HIS A 340 -1.70 18.29 -1.61
CA HIS A 340 -1.41 17.34 -0.55
C HIS A 340 0.02 17.45 -0.04
N GLU A 341 0.97 17.71 -0.94
CA GLU A 341 2.37 17.93 -0.57
C GLU A 341 2.52 19.17 0.31
N ALA A 342 1.85 20.27 -0.05
CA ALA A 342 1.88 21.50 0.74
C ALA A 342 1.34 21.29 2.16
N VAL A 343 0.21 20.60 2.29
CA VAL A 343 -0.39 20.28 3.60
C VAL A 343 0.49 19.32 4.40
N SER A 344 1.04 18.28 3.75
CA SER A 344 1.96 17.32 4.40
C SER A 344 3.25 17.98 4.88
N ALA A 345 3.81 18.89 4.08
CA ALA A 345 4.99 19.67 4.43
C ALA A 345 4.74 20.58 5.64
N ALA A 346 3.55 21.18 5.74
CA ALA A 346 3.17 21.99 6.91
C ALA A 346 3.07 21.15 8.20
N MET A 347 2.71 19.87 8.10
CA MET A 347 2.70 18.91 9.21
C MET A 347 4.09 18.29 9.49
N GLY A 348 5.09 18.54 8.63
CA GLY A 348 6.41 17.91 8.72
C GLY A 348 6.40 16.41 8.46
N LYS A 349 5.40 15.92 7.71
CA LYS A 349 5.21 14.49 7.39
C LYS A 349 5.51 14.22 5.91
N PRO A 350 6.14 13.09 5.58
CA PRO A 350 6.24 12.63 4.19
C PRO A 350 4.85 12.32 3.63
N LEU A 351 4.71 12.49 2.32
CA LEU A 351 3.54 12.12 1.51
C LEU A 351 3.90 10.98 0.57
N VAL A 352 3.03 9.97 0.51
CA VAL A 352 3.12 8.86 -0.44
C VAL A 352 1.83 8.81 -1.26
N LEU A 353 1.97 8.80 -2.59
CA LEU A 353 0.88 8.44 -3.49
C LEU A 353 0.83 6.92 -3.54
N GLU A 354 0.09 6.31 -2.61
CA GLU A 354 0.15 4.88 -2.38
C GLU A 354 -0.69 4.07 -3.35
N GLU A 355 -1.62 4.69 -4.07
CA GLU A 355 -2.28 4.12 -5.23
C GLU A 355 -2.51 5.17 -6.31
N PHE A 356 -2.27 4.82 -7.56
CA PHE A 356 -2.82 5.58 -8.68
C PHE A 356 -2.92 4.71 -9.93
N GLY A 357 -3.88 5.03 -10.77
CA GLY A 357 -4.06 4.38 -12.05
C GLY A 357 -4.90 5.21 -13.01
N LYS A 358 -4.87 4.82 -14.28
CA LYS A 358 -5.67 5.43 -15.34
C LYS A 358 -5.85 4.42 -16.46
N GLY A 359 -7.06 4.31 -16.96
CA GLY A 359 -7.37 3.55 -18.16
C GLY A 359 -6.92 4.28 -19.43
N LYS A 360 -7.81 5.07 -20.03
CA LYS A 360 -7.47 5.83 -21.24
C LYS A 360 -6.64 7.07 -20.88
N GLY A 361 -5.51 7.24 -21.56
CA GLY A 361 -4.59 8.36 -21.29
C GLY A 361 -3.52 8.06 -20.24
N LYS A 362 -3.33 6.78 -19.89
CA LYS A 362 -2.38 6.29 -18.89
C LYS A 362 -1.01 6.97 -18.92
N ASN A 363 -0.37 7.06 -20.08
CA ASN A 363 0.95 7.69 -20.21
C ASN A 363 1.00 9.16 -19.74
N VAL A 364 -0.08 9.94 -19.96
CA VAL A 364 -0.13 11.34 -19.54
C VAL A 364 -0.20 11.44 -18.02
N THR A 365 -1.06 10.64 -17.39
CA THR A 365 -1.19 10.59 -15.93
C THR A 365 0.09 10.11 -15.27
N TYR A 366 0.70 9.04 -15.78
CA TYR A 366 1.95 8.50 -15.21
C TYR A 366 3.12 9.48 -15.38
N ALA A 367 3.22 10.16 -16.54
CA ALA A 367 4.23 11.20 -16.74
C ALA A 367 4.05 12.34 -15.72
N ALA A 368 2.84 12.86 -15.55
CA ALA A 368 2.55 13.95 -14.59
C ALA A 368 2.92 13.57 -13.14
N VAL A 369 2.57 12.36 -12.71
CA VAL A 369 2.91 11.85 -11.36
C VAL A 369 4.43 11.79 -11.17
N TYR A 370 5.14 11.19 -12.12
CA TYR A 370 6.59 11.00 -11.98
C TYR A 370 7.40 12.27 -12.17
N ASP A 371 6.94 13.20 -13.02
CA ASP A 371 7.52 14.53 -13.14
C ASP A 371 7.37 15.29 -11.80
N THR A 372 6.19 15.22 -11.18
CA THR A 372 5.96 15.84 -9.85
C THR A 372 6.83 15.21 -8.75
N LEU A 373 6.98 13.88 -8.75
CA LEU A 373 7.88 13.19 -7.81
C LEU A 373 9.34 13.61 -7.98
N GLN A 374 9.79 13.73 -9.24
CA GLN A 374 11.13 14.16 -9.55
C GLN A 374 11.37 15.60 -9.09
N ASP A 375 10.42 16.50 -9.36
CA ASP A 375 10.50 17.90 -8.94
C ASP A 375 10.51 18.04 -7.42
N SER A 376 9.65 17.31 -6.70
CA SER A 376 9.68 17.27 -5.24
C SER A 376 11.02 16.76 -4.70
N SER A 377 11.54 15.66 -5.27
CA SER A 377 12.84 15.09 -4.87
C SER A 377 14.01 16.07 -5.08
N LEU A 378 14.00 16.83 -6.18
CA LEU A 378 15.00 17.86 -6.47
C LEU A 378 14.98 19.02 -5.47
N HIS A 379 13.82 19.37 -4.96
CA HIS A 379 13.62 20.49 -4.04
C HIS A 379 13.50 20.07 -2.57
N ASN A 380 13.74 18.79 -2.26
CA ASN A 380 13.56 18.21 -0.94
C ASN A 380 12.14 18.45 -0.37
N GLY A 381 11.13 18.32 -1.24
CA GLY A 381 9.73 18.41 -0.88
C GLY A 381 9.24 17.19 -0.09
N SER A 382 7.98 17.23 0.35
CA SER A 382 7.35 16.18 1.15
C SER A 382 6.79 15.03 0.31
N PHE A 383 6.64 15.17 -1.00
CA PHE A 383 6.23 14.05 -1.85
C PHE A 383 7.40 13.08 -2.06
N LYS A 384 7.42 12.02 -1.24
CA LYS A 384 8.59 11.15 -1.06
C LYS A 384 8.41 9.73 -1.61
N GLY A 385 7.22 9.35 -2.06
CA GLY A 385 7.01 8.01 -2.57
C GLY A 385 5.77 7.82 -3.44
N VAL A 386 5.82 6.78 -4.27
CA VAL A 386 4.77 6.44 -5.22
C VAL A 386 4.64 4.93 -5.40
N LEU A 387 3.42 4.42 -5.38
CA LEU A 387 3.10 3.03 -5.68
C LEU A 387 2.02 2.97 -6.76
N PHE A 388 2.37 2.48 -7.95
CA PHE A 388 1.39 2.39 -9.02
C PHE A 388 0.44 1.22 -8.81
N TRP A 389 -0.82 1.42 -9.18
CA TRP A 389 -1.80 0.35 -9.23
C TRP A 389 -2.06 -0.04 -10.69
N ARG A 390 -1.97 -1.31 -11.08
CA ARG A 390 -1.26 -2.38 -10.37
C ARG A 390 -0.40 -3.16 -11.34
N TRP A 391 0.64 -3.82 -10.84
CA TRP A 391 1.56 -4.55 -11.70
C TRP A 391 1.01 -5.94 -12.05
N GLY A 392 0.77 -6.17 -13.35
CA GLY A 392 0.49 -7.49 -13.89
C GLY A 392 1.74 -8.07 -14.57
N GLN A 393 2.17 -9.27 -14.17
CA GLN A 393 3.11 -10.07 -14.96
C GLN A 393 2.33 -10.91 -15.97
N ASP A 394 2.75 -10.85 -17.23
CA ASP A 394 2.24 -11.58 -18.39
C ASP A 394 0.78 -11.34 -18.84
N SER A 395 0.61 -11.37 -20.16
CA SER A 395 -0.70 -11.29 -20.82
C SER A 395 -1.48 -12.59 -20.59
N VAL A 396 -2.35 -12.62 -19.59
CA VAL A 396 -3.35 -13.69 -19.52
C VAL A 396 -4.31 -13.48 -20.70
N GLU A 397 -4.26 -14.39 -21.68
CA GLU A 397 -5.25 -14.49 -22.75
C GLU A 397 -6.63 -14.69 -22.09
N GLY A 398 -7.41 -13.62 -22.00
CA GLY A 398 -8.67 -13.70 -21.28
C GLY A 398 -9.38 -12.37 -21.07
N GLY A 399 -9.30 -11.43 -22.04
CA GLY A 399 -10.32 -10.41 -22.32
C GLY A 399 -10.98 -9.65 -21.15
N GLY A 400 -10.33 -9.50 -20.00
CA GLY A 400 -10.81 -8.72 -18.87
C GLY A 400 -10.35 -7.27 -18.98
N THR A 401 -11.27 -6.33 -18.87
CA THR A 401 -11.07 -4.88 -19.03
C THR A 401 -10.64 -4.19 -17.73
N ASP A 402 -9.68 -4.74 -16.98
CA ASP A 402 -9.10 -3.97 -15.87
C ASP A 402 -8.09 -2.97 -16.45
N PHE A 403 -8.62 -1.78 -16.77
CA PHE A 403 -7.87 -0.73 -17.47
C PHE A 403 -6.68 -0.19 -16.64
N ASN A 404 -6.64 -0.46 -15.34
CA ASN A 404 -5.63 0.03 -14.41
C ASN A 404 -4.43 -0.92 -14.26
N ILE A 405 -4.45 -2.12 -14.84
CA ILE A 405 -3.25 -2.98 -14.84
C ILE A 405 -2.16 -2.37 -15.73
N VAL A 406 -0.92 -2.35 -15.25
CA VAL A 406 0.27 -2.06 -16.05
C VAL A 406 1.06 -3.35 -16.21
N GLN A 407 1.23 -3.79 -17.45
CA GLN A 407 2.06 -4.95 -17.77
C GLN A 407 3.49 -4.52 -18.06
N THR A 408 4.48 -5.39 -17.82
CA THR A 408 5.90 -5.12 -18.17
C THR A 408 6.08 -4.77 -19.65
N GLY A 409 5.22 -5.29 -20.53
CA GLY A 409 5.22 -4.98 -21.97
C GLY A 409 4.55 -3.65 -22.35
N ASP A 410 3.87 -2.96 -21.43
CA ASP A 410 3.16 -1.72 -21.73
C ASP A 410 4.13 -0.54 -21.97
N PRO A 411 3.86 0.36 -22.93
CA PRO A 411 4.63 1.59 -23.09
C PRO A 411 4.66 2.46 -21.82
N THR A 412 3.61 2.37 -20.99
CA THR A 412 3.56 3.03 -19.68
C THR A 412 4.65 2.52 -18.75
N PHE A 413 4.97 1.22 -18.78
CA PHE A 413 5.98 0.63 -17.91
C PHE A 413 7.36 1.25 -18.12
N GLN A 414 7.68 1.68 -19.35
CA GLN A 414 8.92 2.41 -19.63
C GLN A 414 8.99 3.76 -18.89
N LEU A 415 7.86 4.45 -18.68
CA LEU A 415 7.82 5.66 -17.87
C LEU A 415 8.13 5.36 -16.40
N ILE A 416 7.61 4.24 -15.88
CA ILE A 416 7.89 3.75 -14.52
C ILE A 416 9.38 3.46 -14.35
N LEU A 417 9.99 2.76 -15.31
CA LEU A 417 11.44 2.46 -15.30
C LEU A 417 12.30 3.73 -15.35
N ASN A 418 11.91 4.71 -16.17
CA ASN A 418 12.61 5.99 -16.24
C ASN A 418 12.53 6.74 -14.92
N ALA A 419 11.35 6.79 -14.30
CA ALA A 419 11.15 7.43 -13.00
C ALA A 419 11.96 6.74 -11.88
N SER A 420 11.94 5.40 -11.82
CA SER A 420 12.78 4.60 -10.91
C SER A 420 14.27 4.95 -11.06
N ALA A 421 14.76 5.06 -12.30
CA ALA A 421 16.14 5.47 -12.57
C ALA A 421 16.44 6.91 -12.13
N HIS A 422 15.48 7.84 -12.24
CA HIS A 422 15.63 9.24 -11.84
C HIS A 422 15.64 9.42 -10.32
N ILE A 423 14.90 8.62 -9.55
CA ILE A 423 14.88 8.73 -8.09
C ILE A 423 16.08 8.03 -7.42
N LYS A 424 16.72 7.08 -8.11
CA LYS A 424 17.84 6.30 -7.57
C LYS A 424 19.00 7.14 -6.99
N PRO A 425 19.40 8.29 -7.57
CA PRO A 425 20.44 9.16 -6.99
C PRO A 425 20.03 9.88 -5.70
N PHE A 426 18.74 9.84 -5.31
CA PHE A 426 18.22 10.42 -4.08
C PHE A 426 18.18 9.39 -2.93
N LEU A 427 18.01 8.10 -3.26
CA LEU A 427 18.13 7.01 -2.31
C LEU A 427 19.52 7.01 -1.65
N GLY A 428 19.56 6.82 -0.33
CA GLY A 428 20.80 6.69 0.42
C GLY A 428 21.44 8.01 0.84
N ARG A 429 20.86 9.17 0.51
CA ARG A 429 21.41 10.48 0.90
C ARG A 429 21.28 10.69 2.41
N SER A 430 22.31 11.21 3.05
CA SER A 430 22.22 11.56 4.47
C SER A 430 21.22 12.69 4.70
N VAL A 431 20.24 12.49 5.58
CA VAL A 431 19.24 13.51 5.94
C VAL A 431 19.79 14.44 7.03
N PRO A 432 19.92 15.76 6.78
CA PRO A 432 20.45 16.69 7.76
C PRO A 432 19.64 16.71 9.06
N GLY A 433 20.33 16.73 10.21
CA GLY A 433 19.70 16.81 11.52
C GLY A 433 19.06 15.50 12.01
N CYS A 434 19.11 14.43 11.22
CA CYS A 434 18.75 13.09 11.69
C CYS A 434 19.87 12.52 12.58
N ASN A 435 19.48 11.81 13.65
CA ASN A 435 20.41 11.13 14.55
C ASN A 435 20.30 9.61 14.35
N PRO A 436 21.41 8.92 14.01
CA PRO A 436 21.39 7.47 13.84
C PRO A 436 20.88 6.76 15.09
N LYS A 437 20.10 5.69 14.89
CA LYS A 437 19.62 4.83 15.97
C LYS A 437 20.43 3.53 15.97
N PRO A 438 20.71 2.96 17.16
CA PRO A 438 21.26 1.62 17.21
C PRO A 438 20.26 0.65 16.60
N PRO A 439 20.72 -0.42 15.91
CA PRO A 439 19.84 -1.46 15.43
C PRO A 439 18.99 -2.01 16.56
N VAL A 440 17.70 -2.24 16.28
CA VAL A 440 16.84 -2.96 17.22
C VAL A 440 17.38 -4.39 17.32
N THR A 441 18.15 -4.68 18.36
CA THR A 441 18.59 -6.05 18.63
C THR A 441 17.36 -6.87 18.98
N ALA A 442 17.04 -7.88 18.18
CA ALA A 442 16.01 -8.86 18.53
C ALA A 442 16.29 -9.36 19.95
N PHE A 443 15.37 -9.08 20.88
CA PHE A 443 15.47 -9.64 22.23
C PHE A 443 15.39 -11.16 22.08
N GLY A 444 16.48 -11.83 22.49
CA GLY A 444 16.64 -13.29 22.41
C GLY A 444 15.71 -14.07 23.30
#